data_AF-A0A1D2MIV5-F1
#
_entry.id   AF-A0A1D2MIV5-F1
#
_cell.length_a   1.000
_cell.length_b   1.000
_cell.length_c   1.000
_cell.angle_alpha   90.00
_cell.angle_beta   90.00
_cell.angle_gamma   90.00
#
_symmetry.space_group_name_H-M   'P 1'
#
loop_
_entity.id
_entity.type
_entity.pdbx_description
1 polymer ?
#
loop_
_entity_poly.entity_id
_entity_poly.type
_entity_poly.pdbx_seq_one_letter_code
_entity_poly.pdbx_strand_id
1 'polypeptide(L)'
;MSIATLVLRWDSTDASKSGWRVKINGLIYSQREDFKKRFPKVKEEDPNGVTLVINPEDEPAFDRNNPFDMPMYVVIQYLKVLGDMRYKVVTSHSTAAPDNTHSMTMWTLQSK
;
A
#
# COMPACT_ATOMS: atom_id res chain seq x y z
N MET A 1 -15.96 -7.88 12.66
CA MET A 1 -15.07 -8.38 11.59
C MET A 1 -15.03 -7.32 10.50
N SER A 2 -13.83 -6.84 10.14
CA SER A 2 -13.60 -5.75 9.17
C SER A 2 -12.78 -6.24 8.00
N ILE A 3 -13.02 -5.67 6.82
CA ILE A 3 -12.27 -5.95 5.59
C ILE A 3 -11.48 -4.69 5.26
N ALA A 4 -10.20 -4.88 4.95
CA ALA A 4 -9.34 -3.85 4.43
C ALA A 4 -8.75 -4.29 3.09
N THR A 5 -8.44 -3.34 2.21
CA THR A 5 -7.66 -3.63 1.01
C THR A 5 -6.36 -2.86 1.05
N LEU A 6 -5.29 -3.47 0.59
CA LEU A 6 -4.03 -2.81 0.29
C LEU A 6 -3.79 -2.93 -1.20
N VAL A 7 -3.55 -1.81 -1.87
CA VAL A 7 -3.29 -1.73 -3.31
C VAL A 7 -1.91 -1.13 -3.51
N LEU A 8 -1.04 -1.85 -4.21
CA LEU A 8 0.25 -1.39 -4.69
C LEU A 8 0.12 -1.13 -6.19
N ARG A 9 0.42 0.09 -6.65
CA ARG A 9 0.35 0.47 -8.06
C ARG A 9 1.60 1.23 -8.47
N TRP A 10 2.19 0.87 -9.60
CA TRP A 10 3.22 1.69 -10.23
C TRP A 10 2.56 2.90 -10.92
N ASP A 11 3.00 4.10 -10.55
CA ASP A 11 2.60 5.36 -11.16
C ASP A 11 3.80 5.96 -11.89
N SER A 12 3.68 6.14 -13.20
CA SER A 12 4.74 6.67 -14.09
C SER A 12 4.33 7.99 -14.74
N THR A 13 3.43 8.75 -14.11
CA THR A 13 2.88 10.00 -14.69
C THR A 13 3.93 11.09 -14.95
N ASP A 14 5.09 11.03 -14.29
CA ASP A 14 6.24 11.92 -14.51
C ASP A 14 7.54 11.17 -14.16
N ALA A 15 8.60 11.29 -14.97
CA ALA A 15 9.91 10.67 -14.72
C ALA A 15 10.53 11.11 -13.37
N SER A 16 10.17 12.31 -12.88
CA SER A 16 10.61 12.83 -11.58
C SER A 16 9.78 12.33 -10.39
N LYS A 17 8.61 11.71 -10.64
CA LYS A 17 7.66 11.22 -9.61
C LYS A 17 7.27 9.75 -9.81
N SER A 18 8.04 9.02 -10.62
CA SER A 18 7.78 7.62 -10.90
C SER A 18 8.06 6.76 -9.66
N GLY A 19 7.10 5.92 -9.28
CA GLY A 19 7.26 5.03 -8.14
C GLY A 19 6.01 4.22 -7.81
N TRP A 20 6.06 3.54 -6.67
CA TRP A 20 5.00 2.71 -6.13
C TRP A 20 4.07 3.51 -5.23
N ARG A 21 2.87 3.83 -5.72
CA ARG A 21 1.80 4.32 -4.86
C ARG A 21 1.17 3.16 -4.10
N VAL A 22 1.05 3.31 -2.77
CA VAL A 22 0.29 2.39 -1.93
C VAL A 22 -1.01 3.05 -1.48
N LYS A 23 -2.13 2.34 -1.61
CA LYS A 23 -3.43 2.74 -1.07
C LYS A 23 -3.94 1.69 -0.09
N ILE A 24 -4.46 2.12 1.05
CA ILE A 24 -5.08 1.23 2.05
C ILE A 24 -6.50 1.73 2.33
N ASN A 25 -7.49 0.85 2.16
CA ASN A 25 -8.90 1.17 2.37
C ASN A 25 -9.49 0.30 3.46
N GLY A 26 -10.55 0.77 4.13
CA GLY A 26 -11.40 -0.05 5.01
C GLY A 26 -10.88 -0.24 6.44
N LEU A 27 -9.82 0.46 6.82
CA LEU A 27 -9.39 0.53 8.22
C LEU A 27 -10.38 1.38 9.03
N ILE A 28 -10.75 0.90 10.22
CA ILE A 28 -11.55 1.68 11.18
C ILE A 28 -10.69 2.78 11.81
N TYR A 29 -11.32 3.82 12.35
CA TYR A 29 -10.64 5.00 12.89
C TYR A 29 -9.43 4.69 13.79
N SER A 30 -9.58 3.84 14.81
CA SER A 30 -8.49 3.51 15.73
C SER A 30 -7.29 2.82 15.06
N GLN A 31 -7.54 1.98 14.06
CA GLN A 31 -6.49 1.30 13.30
C GLN A 31 -5.78 2.26 12.35
N ARG A 32 -6.51 3.22 11.76
CA ARG A 32 -5.91 4.28 10.94
C ARG A 32 -4.99 5.16 11.77
N GLU A 33 -5.42 5.57 12.95
CA GLU A 33 -4.59 6.35 13.87
C GLU A 33 -3.32 5.59 14.27
N ASP A 34 -3.42 4.30 14.59
CA ASP A 34 -2.25 3.47 14.89
C ASP A 34 -1.33 3.31 13.65
N PHE A 35 -1.91 3.15 12.46
CA PHE A 35 -1.15 3.07 11.22
C PHE A 35 -0.38 4.37 10.94
N LYS A 36 -1.03 5.53 11.08
CA LYS A 36 -0.42 6.86 10.89
C LYS A 36 0.69 7.14 11.92
N LYS A 37 0.57 6.64 13.16
CA LYS A 37 1.65 6.73 14.15
C LYS A 37 2.91 5.98 13.71
N ARG A 38 2.74 4.82 13.05
CA ARG A 38 3.85 4.02 12.53
C ARG A 38 4.40 4.57 11.20
N PHE A 39 3.54 5.22 10.42
CA PHE A 39 3.89 5.80 9.12
C PHE A 39 3.37 7.26 9.01
N PRO A 40 4.07 8.24 9.60
CA PRO A 40 3.59 9.63 9.72
C PRO A 40 3.48 10.38 8.39
N LYS A 41 4.07 9.85 7.30
CA LYS A 41 4.00 10.44 5.96
C LYS A 41 2.76 10.00 5.16
N VAL A 42 1.96 9.07 5.69
CA VAL A 42 0.71 8.62 5.06
C VAL A 42 -0.30 9.77 5.05
N LYS A 43 -0.96 9.98 3.91
CA LYS A 43 -1.98 11.02 3.73
C LYS A 43 -3.37 10.39 3.64
N GLU A 44 -4.40 11.09 4.08
CA GLU A 44 -5.79 10.71 3.82
C GLU A 44 -6.20 11.26 2.45
N GLU A 45 -6.74 10.40 1.59
CA GLU A 45 -7.16 10.79 0.23
C GLU A 45 -8.64 11.13 0.14
N ASP A 46 -9.49 10.55 1.00
CA ASP A 46 -10.92 10.84 1.02
C ASP A 46 -11.35 11.65 2.27
N PRO A 47 -12.42 12.47 2.17
CA PRO A 47 -12.91 13.31 3.28
C PRO A 47 -13.44 12.52 4.48
N ASN A 48 -13.73 11.22 4.30
CA ASN A 48 -14.20 10.33 5.36
C ASN A 48 -13.03 9.64 6.09
N GLY A 49 -11.79 9.93 5.65
CA GLY A 49 -10.55 9.36 6.12
C GLY A 49 -10.43 7.85 5.89
N VAL A 50 -11.25 7.23 5.04
CA VAL A 50 -11.30 5.76 4.88
C VAL A 50 -10.12 5.24 4.06
N THR A 51 -9.59 6.08 3.18
CA THR A 51 -8.50 5.79 2.27
C THR A 51 -7.22 6.48 2.73
N LEU A 52 -6.20 5.67 3.00
CA LEU A 52 -4.84 6.10 3.28
C LEU A 52 -3.99 5.93 2.02
N VAL A 53 -3.17 6.93 1.70
CA VAL A 53 -2.29 6.92 0.52
C VAL A 53 -0.86 7.25 0.91
N ILE A 54 0.06 6.51 0.30
CA ILE A 54 1.50 6.71 0.37
C ILE A 54 1.98 6.99 -1.04
N ASN A 55 2.49 8.18 -1.25
CA ASN A 55 2.98 8.60 -2.56
C ASN A 55 4.44 8.20 -2.76
N PRO A 56 4.91 8.17 -4.01
CA PRO A 56 6.29 7.82 -4.33
C PRO A 56 7.37 8.58 -3.56
N GLU A 57 7.16 9.87 -3.29
CA GLU A 57 8.08 10.71 -2.50
C GLU A 57 8.08 10.38 -0.99
N ASP A 58 7.02 9.73 -0.52
CA ASP A 58 6.79 9.35 0.87
C ASP A 58 7.17 7.89 1.15
N GLU A 59 7.54 7.14 0.09
CA GLU A 59 8.05 5.78 0.18
C GLU A 59 9.30 5.72 1.07
N PRO A 60 9.44 4.68 1.91
CA PRO A 60 10.73 4.35 2.52
C PRO A 60 11.83 4.35 1.47
N ALA A 61 13.04 4.77 1.82
CA ALA A 61 14.18 4.70 0.90
C ALA A 61 14.48 3.23 0.58
N PHE A 62 13.86 2.71 -0.48
CA PHE A 62 14.07 1.36 -0.97
C PHE A 62 15.35 1.36 -1.80
N ASP A 63 16.23 0.39 -1.54
CA ASP A 63 17.41 0.18 -2.38
C ASP A 63 16.94 -0.22 -3.79
N ARG A 64 17.07 0.71 -4.73
CA ARG A 64 16.58 0.58 -6.12
C ARG A 64 17.42 -0.40 -6.97
N ASN A 65 18.30 -1.19 -6.36
CA ASN A 65 19.27 -2.00 -7.08
C ASN A 65 18.86 -3.47 -7.34
N ASN A 66 17.61 -3.89 -7.03
CA ASN A 66 17.10 -5.21 -7.42
C ASN A 66 15.69 -5.14 -8.07
N PRO A 67 15.59 -5.24 -9.41
CA PRO A 67 14.34 -5.00 -10.14
C PRO A 67 13.28 -6.11 -9.99
N PHE A 68 13.63 -7.31 -9.55
CA PHE A 68 12.69 -8.44 -9.54
C PHE A 68 11.90 -8.60 -8.23
N ASP A 69 12.37 -7.99 -7.13
CA ASP A 69 11.73 -8.11 -5.80
C ASP A 69 11.19 -6.77 -5.25
N MET A 70 11.41 -5.66 -5.95
CA MET A 70 11.02 -4.31 -5.52
C MET A 70 9.58 -4.17 -5.01
N PRO A 71 8.53 -4.70 -5.68
CA PRO A 71 7.15 -4.55 -5.21
C PRO A 71 6.92 -5.18 -3.84
N MET A 72 7.57 -6.32 -3.57
CA MET A 72 7.43 -7.04 -2.31
C MET A 72 8.14 -6.31 -1.16
N TYR A 73 9.31 -5.73 -1.41
CA TYR A 73 10.00 -4.90 -0.41
C TYR A 73 9.21 -3.66 -0.02
N VAL A 74 8.48 -3.06 -0.97
CA VAL A 74 7.62 -1.91 -0.70
C VAL A 74 6.48 -2.30 0.24
N VAL A 75 5.82 -3.41 -0.04
CA VAL A 75 4.57 -3.76 0.63
C VAL A 75 4.73 -4.49 1.97
N ILE A 76 5.85 -5.18 2.17
CA ILE A 76 6.03 -6.08 3.33
C ILE A 76 5.94 -5.34 4.67
N GLN A 77 6.41 -4.10 4.75
CA GLN A 77 6.35 -3.31 5.98
C GLN A 77 4.91 -2.95 6.34
N TYR A 78 4.11 -2.57 5.34
CA TYR A 78 2.69 -2.26 5.53
C TYR A 78 1.90 -3.52 5.91
N LEU A 79 2.14 -4.64 5.23
CA LEU A 79 1.51 -5.92 5.57
C LEU A 79 1.88 -6.40 6.97
N LYS A 80 3.13 -6.19 7.41
CA LYS A 80 3.57 -6.53 8.77
C LYS A 80 2.79 -5.74 9.81
N VAL A 81 2.68 -4.42 9.64
CA VAL A 81 1.91 -3.57 10.56
C VAL A 81 0.42 -3.94 10.57
N LEU A 82 -0.16 -4.22 9.40
CA LEU A 82 -1.55 -4.72 9.32
C LEU A 82 -1.70 -6.07 10.04
N GLY A 83 -0.69 -6.94 9.93
CA GLY A 83 -0.61 -8.20 10.66
C GLY A 83 -0.61 -8.02 12.19
N ASP A 84 0.17 -7.06 12.71
CA ASP A 84 0.16 -6.70 14.14
C ASP A 84 -1.24 -6.22 14.59
N MET A 85 -1.98 -5.56 13.68
CA MET A 85 -3.38 -5.15 13.88
C MET A 85 -4.39 -6.30 13.69
N ARG A 86 -3.92 -7.55 13.63
CA ARG A 86 -4.69 -8.79 13.46
C ARG A 86 -5.40 -8.93 12.12
N TYR A 87 -4.97 -8.19 11.11
CA TYR A 87 -5.38 -8.47 9.73
C TYR A 87 -4.64 -9.68 9.18
N LYS A 88 -5.35 -10.48 8.40
CA LYS A 88 -4.76 -11.58 7.61
C LYS A 88 -5.08 -11.35 6.15
N VAL A 89 -4.10 -11.59 5.29
CA VAL A 89 -4.33 -11.67 3.84
C VAL A 89 -5.24 -12.88 3.57
N VAL A 90 -6.35 -12.63 2.90
CA VAL A 90 -7.32 -13.66 2.48
C VAL A 90 -7.13 -13.98 1.01
N THR A 91 -6.98 -12.95 0.19
CA THR A 91 -6.76 -13.08 -1.26
C THR A 91 -5.79 -12.02 -1.75
N SER A 92 -5.14 -12.31 -2.88
CA SER A 92 -4.33 -11.36 -3.62
C SER A 92 -4.67 -11.44 -5.11
N HIS A 93 -4.71 -10.30 -5.78
CA HIS A 93 -4.94 -10.21 -7.21
C HIS A 93 -3.94 -9.23 -7.83
N SER A 94 -3.23 -9.68 -8.86
CA SER A 94 -2.26 -8.88 -9.59
C SER A 94 -2.71 -8.69 -11.03
N THR A 95 -2.61 -7.46 -11.53
CA THR A 95 -2.79 -7.11 -12.93
C THR A 95 -1.55 -6.40 -13.44
N ALA A 96 -1.06 -6.81 -14.60
CA ALA A 96 0.00 -6.13 -15.31
C ALA A 96 -0.55 -5.77 -16.70
N ALA A 97 -0.35 -4.51 -17.12
CA ALA A 97 -0.65 -4.10 -18.47
C ALA A 97 0.31 -4.85 -19.45
N PRO A 98 -0.15 -5.23 -20.66
CA PRO A 98 0.66 -5.99 -21.62
C PRO A 98 1.96 -5.29 -22.03
N ASP A 99 2.01 -3.98 -21.87
CA ASP A 99 3.13 -3.09 -22.19
C ASP A 99 4.02 -2.78 -20.97
N ASN A 100 3.77 -3.42 -19.81
CA ASN A 100 4.44 -3.19 -18.53
C ASN A 100 4.37 -1.73 -18.02
N THR A 101 3.51 -0.88 -18.58
CA THR A 101 3.43 0.54 -18.17
C THR A 101 2.69 0.72 -16.84
N HIS A 102 1.79 -0.21 -16.53
CA HIS A 102 1.02 -0.20 -15.28
C HIS A 102 0.97 -1.60 -14.67
N SER A 103 1.54 -1.75 -13.48
CA SER A 103 1.40 -2.94 -12.64
C SER A 103 0.64 -2.59 -11.38
N MET A 104 -0.30 -3.42 -11.00
CA MET A 104 -1.08 -3.31 -9.77
C MET A 104 -1.15 -4.65 -9.07
N THR A 105 -0.98 -4.66 -7.75
CA THR A 105 -1.36 -5.80 -6.91
C THR A 105 -2.25 -5.32 -5.79
N MET A 106 -3.34 -6.03 -5.56
CA MET A 106 -4.30 -5.79 -4.49
C MET A 106 -4.31 -6.99 -3.55
N TRP A 107 -4.19 -6.73 -2.26
CA TRP A 107 -4.39 -7.70 -1.19
C TRP A 107 -5.68 -7.38 -0.44
N THR A 108 -6.55 -8.36 -0.31
CA THR A 108 -7.72 -8.29 0.57
C THR A 108 -7.33 -8.84 1.92
N LEU A 109 -7.54 -8.05 2.96
CA LEU A 109 -7.26 -8.42 4.34
C LEU A 109 -8.53 -8.48 5.17
N GLN A 110 -8.58 -9.43 6.11
CA GLN A 110 -9.71 -9.60 7.03
C GLN A 110 -9.19 -9.57 8.47
N SER A 111 -9.81 -8.75 9.31
CA SER A 111 -9.51 -8.75 10.74
C SER A 111 -10.08 -10.00 11.41
N LYS A 112 -9.25 -10.60 12.26
CA LYS A 112 -9.68 -11.66 13.18
C LYS A 112 -10.59 -11.12 14.27
#